data_AF-A0A7Y5JWT4-F1
#
_entry.id   AF-A0A7Y5JWT4-F1
#
_cell.length_a   1.000
_cell.length_b   1.000
_cell.length_c   1.000
_cell.angle_alpha   90.00
_cell.angle_beta   90.00
_cell.angle_gamma   90.00
#
_symmetry.space_group_name_H-M   'P 1'
#
loop_
_entity.id
_entity.type
_entity.pdbx_description
1 polymer ?
#
loop_
_entity_poly.entity_id
_entity_poly.type
_entity_poly.pdbx_seq_one_letter_code
_entity_poly.pdbx_strand_id
1 'polypeptide(L)'
;TASEDFSRVPDAFGIPYCYWGVGGFAAGTEAPPNHSPFFAPLIQPTLDTGTSALVVAALSRLGDRADGGGAQARSDAPSGQPV
;
A
#
# COMPACT_ATOMS: atom_id res chain seq x y z
N THR A 1 21.62 -1.40 0.16
CA THR A 1 20.63 -1.63 1.23
C THR A 1 19.62 -0.50 1.18
N ALA A 2 18.36 -0.77 1.51
CA ALA A 2 17.29 0.22 1.60
C ALA A 2 16.61 0.11 2.97
N SER A 3 16.02 1.20 3.44
CA SER A 3 15.24 1.27 4.68
C SER A 3 14.04 2.18 4.45
N GLU A 4 12.98 1.97 5.20
CA GLU A 4 11.78 2.81 5.21
C GLU A 4 11.22 2.83 6.64
N ASP A 5 10.62 3.93 7.06
CA ASP A 5 10.06 4.09 8.41
C ASP A 5 8.52 3.95 8.46
N PHE A 6 7.90 3.56 7.34
CA PHE A 6 6.45 3.41 7.16
C PHE A 6 5.75 2.66 8.29
N SER A 7 6.36 1.58 8.81
CA SER A 7 5.76 0.74 9.84
C SER A 7 5.55 1.46 11.17
N ARG A 8 6.31 2.53 11.45
CA ARG A 8 6.22 3.28 12.71
C ARG A 8 4.81 3.78 13.01
N VAL A 9 4.05 4.15 11.97
CA VAL A 9 2.67 4.63 12.11
C VAL A 9 1.71 3.50 12.49
N PRO A 10 1.52 2.43 11.68
CA PRO A 10 0.61 1.34 12.03
C PRO A 10 1.03 0.59 13.31
N ASP A 11 2.33 0.47 13.58
CA ASP A 11 2.85 -0.13 14.82
C ASP A 11 2.38 0.66 16.06
N ALA A 12 2.36 2.01 15.99
CA ALA A 12 1.89 2.86 17.08
C ALA A 12 0.39 2.70 17.39
N PHE A 13 -0.41 2.25 16.42
CA PHE A 13 -1.84 1.95 16.60
C PHE A 13 -2.14 0.47 16.78
N GLY A 14 -1.14 -0.41 16.71
CA GLY A 14 -1.33 -1.86 16.77
C GLY A 14 -2.22 -2.41 15.63
N ILE A 15 -2.21 -1.76 14.46
CA ILE A 15 -3.05 -2.15 13.32
C ILE A 15 -2.22 -2.85 12.23
N PRO A 16 -2.81 -3.81 11.49
CA PRO A 16 -2.13 -4.40 10.36
C PRO A 16 -1.92 -3.37 9.25
N TYR A 17 -0.81 -3.49 8.52
CA TYR A 17 -0.51 -2.65 7.37
C TYR A 17 -0.03 -3.47 6.17
N CYS A 18 -0.09 -2.84 5.00
CA CYS A 18 0.55 -3.32 3.79
C CYS A 18 1.29 -2.13 3.15
N TYR A 19 2.52 -2.37 2.70
CA TYR A 19 3.34 -1.42 1.97
C TYR A 19 3.68 -2.04 0.61
N TRP A 20 3.47 -1.30 -0.48
CA TRP A 20 3.73 -1.76 -1.84
C TRP A 20 4.54 -0.74 -2.63
N GLY A 21 5.28 -1.21 -3.63
CA GLY A 21 5.93 -0.36 -4.62
C GLY A 21 5.04 -0.19 -5.86
N VAL A 22 5.19 0.95 -6.55
CA VAL A 22 4.60 1.19 -7.87
C VAL A 22 5.75 1.36 -8.86
N GLY A 23 5.72 0.58 -9.95
CA GLY A 23 6.71 0.67 -11.01
C GLY A 23 6.59 1.97 -11.82
N GLY A 24 7.74 2.48 -12.28
CA GLY A 24 7.83 3.75 -12.99
C GLY A 24 8.26 3.67 -14.46
N PHE A 25 8.62 2.48 -14.95
CA PHE A 25 9.30 2.31 -16.24
C PHE A 25 8.56 1.35 -17.15
N ALA A 26 8.80 1.46 -18.46
CA ALA A 26 8.21 0.56 -19.45
C ALA A 26 8.66 -0.89 -19.20
N ALA A 27 7.74 -1.83 -19.39
CA ALA A 27 8.02 -3.25 -19.22
C ALA A 27 9.17 -3.69 -20.14
N GLY A 28 10.09 -4.52 -19.61
CA GLY A 28 11.24 -5.03 -20.36
C GLY A 28 12.39 -4.04 -20.54
N THR A 29 12.32 -2.85 -19.93
CA THR A 29 13.44 -1.88 -19.93
C THR A 29 14.31 -2.02 -18.69
N GLU A 30 15.61 -1.73 -18.84
CA GLU A 30 16.50 -1.58 -17.69
C GLU A 30 16.27 -0.22 -17.04
N ALA A 31 15.59 -0.22 -15.90
CA ALA A 31 15.27 0.99 -15.16
C ALA A 31 16.48 1.47 -14.35
N PRO A 32 16.86 2.76 -14.45
CA PRO A 32 17.79 3.36 -13.49
C PRO A 32 17.25 3.20 -12.06
N PRO A 33 18.10 2.89 -11.07
CA PRO A 33 17.65 2.68 -9.70
C PRO A 33 17.33 4.01 -8.99
N ASN A 34 16.59 3.93 -7.88
CA ASN A 34 16.44 5.05 -6.95
C ASN A 34 17.81 5.65 -6.60
N HIS A 35 17.89 6.97 -6.42
CA HIS A 35 19.12 7.78 -6.21
C HIS A 35 20.06 7.92 -7.42
N SER A 36 19.74 7.34 -8.58
CA SER A 36 20.47 7.64 -9.82
C SER A 36 20.13 9.06 -10.34
N PRO A 37 21.08 9.83 -10.90
CA PRO A 37 20.79 11.09 -11.59
C PRO A 37 19.95 10.88 -12.87
N PHE A 38 19.84 9.64 -13.34
CA PHE A 38 19.01 9.27 -14.50
C PHE A 38 17.65 8.69 -14.09
N PHE A 39 17.30 8.70 -12.80
CA PHE A 39 16.01 8.21 -12.33
C PHE A 39 14.88 9.17 -12.77
N ALA A 40 14.19 8.79 -13.84
CA ALA A 40 13.08 9.54 -14.41
C ALA A 40 11.94 8.60 -14.81
N PRO A 41 11.01 8.26 -13.88
CA PRO A 41 9.81 7.50 -14.18
C PRO A 41 8.96 8.16 -15.27
N LEU A 42 8.26 7.35 -16.05
CA LEU A 42 7.22 7.83 -16.96
C LEU A 42 6.16 8.61 -16.17
N ILE A 43 5.73 9.77 -16.67
CA ILE A 43 4.63 10.50 -16.01
C ILE A 43 3.35 9.66 -16.07
N GLN A 44 2.99 9.22 -17.28
CA GLN A 44 1.92 8.27 -17.52
C GLN A 44 2.45 7.00 -18.16
N PRO A 45 1.98 5.81 -17.74
CA PRO A 45 0.81 5.59 -16.87
C PRO A 45 1.10 5.56 -15.36
N THR A 46 2.32 5.92 -14.91
CA THR A 46 2.73 5.73 -13.51
C THR A 46 1.88 6.52 -12.53
N LEU A 47 1.60 7.80 -12.80
CA LEU A 47 0.76 8.61 -11.91
C LEU A 47 -0.67 8.08 -11.86
N ASP A 48 -1.28 7.77 -13.02
CA ASP A 48 -2.63 7.21 -13.07
C ASP A 48 -2.72 5.88 -12.32
N THR A 49 -1.72 5.02 -12.50
CA THR A 49 -1.66 3.69 -11.84
C THR A 49 -1.50 3.84 -10.33
N GLY A 50 -0.59 4.72 -9.88
CA GLY A 50 -0.36 4.98 -8.47
C GLY A 50 -1.59 5.56 -7.78
N THR A 51 -2.25 6.55 -8.40
CA THR A 51 -3.50 7.11 -7.89
C THR A 51 -4.62 6.06 -7.85
N SER A 52 -4.78 5.28 -8.91
CA SER A 52 -5.78 4.21 -8.94
C SER A 52 -5.55 3.17 -7.86
N ALA A 53 -4.30 2.78 -7.61
CA ALA A 53 -3.94 1.84 -6.55
C ALA A 53 -4.32 2.36 -5.15
N LEU A 54 -4.04 3.64 -4.86
CA LEU A 54 -4.45 4.27 -3.60
C LEU A 54 -5.97 4.31 -3.43
N VAL A 55 -6.70 4.69 -4.48
CA VAL A 55 -8.17 4.73 -4.47
C VAL A 55 -8.77 3.35 -4.25
N VAL A 56 -8.30 2.34 -4.99
CA VAL A 56 -8.76 0.95 -4.83
C VAL A 56 -8.46 0.44 -3.42
N ALA A 57 -7.26 0.71 -2.88
CA ALA A 57 -6.91 0.31 -1.52
C ALA A 57 -7.85 0.93 -0.48
N ALA A 58 -8.15 2.24 -0.60
CA ALA A 58 -9.10 2.92 0.27
C ALA A 58 -10.51 2.34 0.14
N LEU A 59 -11.01 2.17 -1.08
CA LEU A 59 -12.35 1.65 -1.35
C LEU A 59 -12.51 0.18 -0.94
N SER A 60 -11.44 -0.63 -0.92
CA SER A 60 -11.53 -1.99 -0.38
C SER A 60 -11.89 -2.06 1.11
N ARG A 61 -11.72 -0.95 1.84
CA ARG A 61 -12.06 -0.83 3.27
C ARG A 61 -13.25 0.08 3.52
N LEU A 62 -13.39 1.16 2.75
CA LEU A 62 -14.38 2.21 2.94
C LEU A 62 -15.56 2.13 1.96
N GLY A 63 -15.42 1.36 0.87
CA GLY A 63 -16.42 1.26 -0.19
C GLY A 63 -17.66 0.44 0.19
N ASP A 64 -17.69 -0.16 1.38
CA ASP A 64 -18.83 -0.93 1.84
C ASP A 64 -19.74 -0.08 2.76
N ARG A 65 -20.67 0.64 2.10
CA ARG A 65 -22.03 0.99 2.55
C ARG A 65 -22.74 1.92 1.55
N ALA A 66 -23.51 1.33 0.65
CA ALA A 66 -24.70 1.97 0.07
C ALA A 66 -25.97 1.14 0.32
N ASP A 67 -25.85 -0.18 0.54
CA ASP A 67 -26.97 -1.04 0.86
C ASP A 67 -26.85 -1.55 2.31
N GLY A 68 -27.82 -1.18 3.16
CA GLY A 68 -27.81 -1.50 4.58
C GLY A 68 -27.75 -3.01 4.85
N GLY A 69 -26.62 -3.48 5.36
CA GLY A 69 -26.41 -4.84 5.85
C GLY A 69 -25.29 -4.86 6.88
N GLY A 70 -25.48 -5.60 7.98
CA GLY A 70 -24.74 -5.47 9.23
C GLY A 70 -23.22 -5.61 9.12
N ALA A 71 -22.50 -4.86 9.94
CA ALA A 71 -21.10 -5.11 10.23
C ALA A 71 -20.95 -6.52 10.83
N GLN A 72 -20.39 -7.47 10.08
CA GLN A 72 -19.85 -8.68 10.67
C GLN A 72 -18.50 -8.29 11.31
N ALA A 73 -18.50 -8.10 12.62
CA ALA A 73 -17.28 -7.96 13.40
C ALA A 73 -16.41 -9.21 13.18
N ARG A 74 -15.22 -9.03 12.61
CA ARG A 74 -14.20 -10.08 12.54
C ARG A 74 -13.66 -10.30 13.95
N SER A 75 -13.99 -11.44 14.56
CA SER A 75 -13.44 -11.85 15.85
C SER A 75 -12.04 -12.41 15.67
N ASP A 76 -11.07 -11.54 15.38
CA ASP A 76 -9.65 -11.92 15.37
C ASP A 76 -9.07 -11.57 16.75
N ALA A 77 -9.42 -12.38 17.76
CA ALA A 77 -8.76 -12.32 19.06
C ALA A 77 -7.32 -12.85 18.92
N PRO A 78 -6.27 -12.10 19.31
CA PRO A 78 -4.93 -12.63 19.30
C PRO A 78 -4.80 -13.73 20.34
N SER A 79 -4.60 -14.97 19.89
CA SER A 79 -4.17 -16.07 20.73
C SER A 79 -2.77 -15.77 21.26
N GLY A 80 -2.69 -15.31 22.51
CA GLY A 80 -1.54 -15.48 23.40
C GLY A 80 -0.21 -14.82 22.99
N GLN A 81 0.22 -13.87 23.81
CA GLN A 81 1.62 -13.83 24.28
C GLN A 81 1.58 -14.14 25.79
N PRO A 82 2.55 -14.87 26.39
CA PRO A 82 3.99 -14.74 26.15
C PRO A 82 4.80 -16.06 26.08
N VAL A 83 5.97 -16.00 25.42
CA VAL A 83 7.32 -16.35 25.94
C VAL A 83 8.37 -15.57 25.15
#